data_AF-A0A1F2RAA9-F1
#
_entry.id   AF-A0A1F2RAA9-F1
#
_cell.length_a   1.000
_cell.length_b   1.000
_cell.length_c   1.000
_cell.angle_alpha   90.00
_cell.angle_beta   90.00
_cell.angle_gamma   90.00
#
_symmetry.space_group_name_H-M   'P 1'
#
loop_
_entity.id
_entity.type
_entity.pdbx_description
1 polymer ?
#
loop_
_entity_poly.entity_id
_entity_poly.type
_entity_poly.pdbx_seq_one_letter_code
_entity_poly.pdbx_strand_id
1 'polypeptide(L)'
;MVRALADEYLESYLDRYTDQATVYGIPGRRHDQLFDNSLDALQEWKGRENAWLLRAARIDPATISNASLRATHAILREALEGSVATRSCRYELWTVSQFVNGWQVQDGYLATIQPVGTDEARRQALARWGALPKYIDTEIANLREGLSLGYSAPGGNVRIVIDQLNTLISTPVADSPFDSPSVRDKTPEFQKAFDALLRDQIVPAFRRYREFLQREYLPAAREVVAVSFNPNGVSCYEASIRYHSSIPATAQQVHDIGLQQMDLLTKEMQAIAESSFQTKDVPALLQRLRTEPRYLFKSRAELIAYSQAALGRAKIAAPQWFGLLPKADVVIEPYPAFREKSGPNEYNPPAEDGSRPGLFYISAYEAEKKSKSGPESTAFHETFPGHHLQLSLALERKESHPLGRYIGNNGYQEGWALYTERLADEMKLYSSDLDRLGMLSSQAFRAARLVVDTGIHVLGWSRQQAIDYMLEHTTESRDDVIAEVDRYIIYPGQATSYMLGMLEIRKARDGAEKALGPKFDIKAFHDRVLEDGAVPVIFLRDKIAKWAADQAGAR
;
A
#
# COMPACT_ATOMS: atom_id res chain seq x y z
N MET A 1 6.77 -29.60 -10.10
CA MET A 1 7.50 -28.52 -10.81
C MET A 1 7.13 -27.14 -10.28
N VAL A 2 5.86 -26.70 -10.34
CA VAL A 2 5.42 -25.37 -9.85
C VAL A 2 5.81 -25.13 -8.39
N ARG A 3 5.41 -26.02 -7.47
CA ARG A 3 5.71 -25.91 -6.03
C ARG A 3 7.21 -25.75 -5.77
N ALA A 4 8.05 -26.64 -6.31
CA ALA A 4 9.50 -26.56 -6.11
C ALA A 4 10.12 -25.24 -6.62
N LEU A 5 9.64 -24.70 -7.74
CA LEU A 5 10.09 -23.40 -8.25
C LEU A 5 9.64 -22.24 -7.35
N ALA A 6 8.40 -22.32 -6.84
CA ALA A 6 7.84 -21.32 -5.94
C ALA A 6 8.50 -21.36 -4.55
N ASP A 7 8.84 -22.54 -4.02
CA ASP A 7 9.61 -22.73 -2.79
C ASP A 7 11.01 -22.09 -2.95
N GLU A 8 11.72 -22.39 -4.05
CA GLU A 8 13.05 -21.83 -4.32
C GLU A 8 13.05 -20.29 -4.42
N TYR A 9 12.06 -19.72 -5.11
CA TYR A 9 11.88 -18.28 -5.20
C TYR A 9 11.58 -17.67 -3.83
N LEU A 10 10.64 -18.24 -3.08
CA LEU A 10 10.22 -17.69 -1.80
C LEU A 10 11.36 -17.71 -0.76
N GLU A 11 12.09 -18.83 -0.66
CA GLU A 11 13.25 -18.92 0.24
C GLU A 11 14.31 -17.87 -0.10
N SER A 12 14.62 -17.73 -1.40
CA SER A 12 15.58 -16.73 -1.86
C SER A 12 15.10 -15.29 -1.64
N TYR A 13 13.79 -15.05 -1.77
CA TYR A 13 13.16 -13.76 -1.53
C TYR A 13 13.25 -13.38 -0.05
N LEU A 14 12.85 -14.28 0.85
CA LEU A 14 12.89 -14.04 2.30
C LEU A 14 14.32 -13.95 2.86
N ASP A 15 15.31 -14.58 2.21
CA ASP A 15 16.73 -14.43 2.57
C ASP A 15 17.30 -13.06 2.17
N ARG A 16 16.83 -12.51 1.04
CA ARG A 16 17.23 -11.18 0.54
C ARG A 16 16.50 -10.06 1.26
N TYR A 17 15.20 -10.20 1.48
CA TYR A 17 14.31 -9.21 2.08
C TYR A 17 13.93 -9.66 3.49
N THR A 18 14.92 -9.65 4.40
CA THR A 18 14.70 -10.11 5.80
C THR A 18 13.78 -9.18 6.60
N ASP A 19 13.51 -7.98 6.10
CA ASP A 19 12.47 -7.08 6.59
C ASP A 19 11.09 -7.73 6.48
N GLN A 20 10.81 -8.47 5.40
CA GLN A 20 9.54 -9.16 5.21
C GLN A 20 9.27 -10.20 6.31
N ALA A 21 10.32 -10.94 6.71
CA ALA A 21 10.22 -11.87 7.83
C ALA A 21 9.85 -11.16 9.14
N THR A 22 10.35 -9.95 9.36
CA THR A 22 9.99 -9.12 10.51
C THR A 22 8.58 -8.56 10.41
N VAL A 23 8.18 -8.03 9.25
CA VAL A 23 6.85 -7.44 9.03
C VAL A 23 5.75 -8.47 9.31
N TYR A 24 5.89 -9.68 8.77
CA TYR A 24 4.91 -10.75 8.95
C TYR A 24 5.12 -11.60 10.22
N GLY A 25 6.22 -11.40 10.96
CA GLY A 25 6.54 -12.21 12.14
C GLY A 25 6.71 -13.69 11.81
N ILE A 26 7.42 -14.01 10.71
CA ILE A 26 7.55 -15.38 10.19
C ILE A 26 8.39 -16.22 11.18
N PRO A 27 7.83 -17.29 11.78
CA PRO A 27 8.55 -18.09 12.77
C PRO A 27 9.84 -18.71 12.23
N GLY A 28 10.91 -18.68 13.02
CA GLY A 28 12.18 -19.35 12.71
C GLY A 28 13.03 -18.66 11.63
N ARG A 29 12.66 -17.46 11.18
CA ARG A 29 13.51 -16.62 10.31
C ARG A 29 14.39 -15.69 11.13
N ARG A 30 15.48 -15.24 10.51
CA ARG A 30 16.40 -14.25 11.08
C ARG A 30 15.91 -12.82 10.85
N HIS A 31 16.27 -11.91 11.75
CA HIS A 31 15.88 -10.50 11.72
C HIS A 31 17.09 -9.57 11.86
N ASP A 32 18.23 -9.95 11.27
CA ASP A 32 19.57 -9.40 11.53
C ASP A 32 20.19 -8.60 10.38
N GLN A 33 19.49 -8.46 9.26
CA GLN A 33 20.05 -7.82 8.06
C GLN A 33 19.15 -6.73 7.48
N LEU A 34 19.77 -5.79 6.78
CA LEU A 34 19.09 -4.93 5.82
C LEU A 34 19.28 -5.53 4.42
N PHE A 35 18.38 -5.18 3.52
CA PHE A 35 18.51 -5.51 2.11
C PHE A 35 19.81 -4.91 1.52
N ASP A 36 20.60 -5.69 0.77
CA ASP A 36 21.82 -5.18 0.11
C ASP A 36 21.46 -4.35 -1.13
N ASN A 37 21.52 -3.04 -0.97
CA ASN A 37 21.18 -2.03 -1.97
C ASN A 37 22.31 -1.71 -2.96
N SER A 38 23.41 -2.44 -2.96
CA SER A 38 24.47 -2.23 -3.97
C SER A 38 24.00 -2.60 -5.37
N LEU A 39 24.50 -1.89 -6.38
CA LEU A 39 24.19 -2.18 -7.79
C LEU A 39 24.59 -3.61 -8.19
N ASP A 40 25.68 -4.14 -7.64
CA ASP A 40 26.12 -5.51 -7.87
C ASP A 40 25.13 -6.53 -7.31
N ALA A 41 24.72 -6.38 -6.04
CA ALA A 41 23.72 -7.26 -5.43
C ALA A 41 22.35 -7.17 -6.10
N LEU A 42 21.99 -5.99 -6.65
CA LEU A 42 20.80 -5.81 -7.49
C LEU A 42 20.94 -6.56 -8.82
N GLN A 43 22.11 -6.49 -9.47
CA GLN A 43 22.35 -7.17 -10.74
C GLN A 43 22.34 -8.70 -10.58
N GLU A 44 22.93 -9.24 -9.52
CA GLU A 44 22.88 -10.66 -9.19
C GLU A 44 21.44 -11.15 -8.99
N TRP A 45 20.62 -10.38 -8.27
CA TRP A 45 19.20 -10.69 -8.09
C TRP A 45 18.43 -10.67 -9.40
N LYS A 46 18.64 -9.65 -10.24
CA LYS A 46 18.03 -9.57 -11.58
C LYS A 46 18.37 -10.82 -12.42
N GLY A 47 19.59 -11.36 -12.28
CA GLY A 47 20.02 -12.62 -12.89
C GLY A 47 19.23 -13.84 -12.39
N ARG A 48 19.03 -13.97 -11.08
CA ARG A 48 18.21 -15.04 -10.48
C ARG A 48 16.74 -14.96 -10.93
N GLU A 49 16.15 -13.77 -10.89
CA GLU A 49 14.78 -13.53 -11.38
C GLU A 49 14.61 -13.95 -12.84
N ASN A 50 15.57 -13.63 -13.71
CA ASN A 50 15.53 -14.06 -15.11
C ASN A 50 15.52 -15.59 -15.23
N ALA A 51 16.33 -16.29 -14.45
CA ALA A 51 16.39 -17.75 -14.46
C ALA A 51 15.07 -18.38 -13.98
N TRP A 52 14.46 -17.84 -12.91
CA TRP A 52 13.15 -18.29 -12.45
C TRP A 52 12.05 -17.99 -13.46
N LEU A 53 12.05 -16.82 -14.09
CA LEU A 53 11.05 -16.44 -15.09
C LEU A 53 11.12 -17.37 -16.30
N LEU A 54 12.32 -17.68 -16.79
CA LEU A 54 12.50 -18.65 -17.89
C LEU A 54 11.97 -20.03 -17.53
N ARG A 55 12.13 -20.48 -16.28
CA ARG A 55 11.57 -21.76 -15.80
C ARG A 55 10.06 -21.70 -15.66
N ALA A 56 9.52 -20.61 -15.10
CA ALA A 56 8.08 -20.39 -14.94
C ALA A 56 7.36 -20.35 -16.29
N ALA A 57 7.97 -19.72 -17.30
CA ALA A 57 7.41 -19.59 -18.66
C ALA A 57 7.31 -20.93 -19.42
N ARG A 58 8.10 -21.95 -19.05
CA ARG A 58 8.03 -23.31 -19.63
C ARG A 58 6.87 -24.14 -19.09
N ILE A 59 6.22 -23.67 -18.02
CA ILE A 59 5.08 -24.36 -17.43
C ILE A 59 3.80 -23.83 -18.10
N ASP A 60 3.10 -24.68 -18.84
CA ASP A 60 1.78 -24.35 -19.37
C ASP A 60 0.75 -24.36 -18.23
N PRO A 61 0.13 -23.21 -17.89
CA PRO A 61 -0.87 -23.12 -16.82
C PRO A 61 -2.06 -24.08 -17.01
N ALA A 62 -2.43 -24.41 -18.25
CA ALA A 62 -3.56 -25.29 -18.56
C ALA A 62 -3.31 -26.74 -18.11
N THR A 63 -2.05 -27.14 -17.98
CA THR A 63 -1.64 -28.49 -17.54
C THR A 63 -1.66 -28.67 -16.02
N ILE A 64 -1.78 -27.58 -15.25
CA ILE A 64 -1.77 -27.63 -13.78
C ILE A 64 -3.19 -27.96 -13.31
N SER A 65 -3.44 -29.23 -12.94
CA SER A 65 -4.78 -29.68 -12.50
C SER A 65 -5.23 -29.09 -11.16
N ASN A 66 -4.30 -28.91 -10.21
CA ASN A 66 -4.56 -28.35 -8.89
C ASN A 66 -4.76 -26.82 -8.96
N ALA A 67 -5.92 -26.34 -8.50
CA ALA A 67 -6.28 -24.92 -8.56
C ALA A 67 -5.35 -24.01 -7.73
N SER A 68 -4.99 -24.42 -6.52
CA SER A 68 -4.07 -23.68 -5.65
C SER A 68 -2.67 -23.56 -6.27
N LEU A 69 -2.21 -24.61 -6.95
CA LEU A 69 -0.95 -24.54 -7.71
C LEU A 69 -1.04 -23.66 -8.96
N ARG A 70 -2.22 -23.53 -9.60
CA ARG A 70 -2.41 -22.54 -10.69
C ARG A 70 -2.27 -21.12 -10.16
N ALA A 71 -2.89 -20.82 -9.02
CA ALA A 71 -2.75 -19.51 -8.38
C ALA A 71 -1.28 -19.24 -7.98
N THR A 72 -0.62 -20.24 -7.39
CA THR A 72 0.82 -20.17 -7.04
C THR A 72 1.68 -19.82 -8.26
N HIS A 73 1.44 -20.47 -9.40
CA HIS A 73 2.15 -20.18 -10.65
C HIS A 73 1.87 -18.77 -11.17
N ALA A 74 0.61 -18.31 -11.11
CA ALA A 74 0.24 -16.97 -11.52
C ALA A 74 0.90 -15.89 -10.65
N ILE A 75 0.92 -16.06 -9.32
CA ILE A 75 1.58 -15.14 -8.37
C ILE A 75 3.07 -15.05 -8.68
N LEU A 76 3.74 -16.20 -8.78
CA LEU A 76 5.17 -16.25 -9.07
C LEU A 76 5.49 -15.55 -10.40
N ARG A 77 4.74 -15.88 -11.44
CA ARG A 77 4.96 -15.36 -12.78
C ARG A 77 4.76 -13.85 -12.83
N GLU A 78 3.68 -13.34 -12.25
CA GLU A 78 3.41 -11.89 -12.24
C GLU A 78 4.45 -11.13 -11.41
N ALA A 79 4.88 -11.66 -10.26
CA ALA A 79 5.93 -11.03 -9.46
C ALA A 79 7.24 -10.86 -10.26
N LEU A 80 7.63 -11.91 -11.00
CA LEU A 80 8.84 -11.89 -11.83
C LEU A 80 8.68 -11.00 -13.07
N GLU A 81 7.56 -11.08 -13.79
CA GLU A 81 7.30 -10.24 -14.96
C GLU A 81 7.17 -8.76 -14.61
N GLY A 82 6.52 -8.44 -13.49
CA GLY A 82 6.42 -7.09 -12.96
C GLY A 82 7.78 -6.53 -12.58
N SER A 83 8.60 -7.30 -11.85
CA SER A 83 9.98 -6.91 -11.51
C SER A 83 10.82 -6.65 -12.76
N VAL A 84 10.72 -7.52 -13.78
CA VAL A 84 11.43 -7.33 -15.05
C VAL A 84 10.98 -6.06 -15.77
N ALA A 85 9.67 -5.80 -15.82
CA ALA A 85 9.11 -4.65 -16.54
C ALA A 85 9.63 -3.31 -15.99
N THR A 86 9.77 -3.19 -14.67
CA THR A 86 10.18 -1.94 -14.01
C THR A 86 11.69 -1.71 -13.99
N ARG A 87 12.53 -2.63 -14.47
CA ARG A 87 13.99 -2.43 -14.51
C ARG A 87 14.42 -1.23 -15.34
N SER A 88 13.61 -0.86 -16.34
CA SER A 88 13.82 0.33 -17.16
C SER A 88 13.69 1.63 -16.36
N CYS A 89 12.96 1.62 -15.24
CA CYS A 89 12.78 2.74 -14.34
C CYS A 89 14.04 3.12 -13.58
N ARG A 90 14.94 2.16 -13.33
CA ARG A 90 16.15 2.34 -12.52
C ARG A 90 15.86 3.04 -11.18
N TYR A 91 14.83 2.61 -10.45
CA TYR A 91 14.44 3.22 -9.17
C TYR A 91 15.59 3.34 -8.17
N GLU A 92 16.53 2.38 -8.22
CA GLU A 92 17.76 2.39 -7.42
C GLU A 92 18.62 3.64 -7.61
N LEU A 93 18.45 4.37 -8.71
CA LEU A 93 19.27 5.53 -9.07
C LEU A 93 18.64 6.88 -8.68
N TRP A 94 17.36 6.94 -8.30
CA TRP A 94 16.71 8.24 -8.10
C TRP A 94 15.65 8.27 -7.00
N THR A 95 15.44 7.17 -6.26
CA THR A 95 14.43 7.16 -5.20
C THR A 95 14.86 8.02 -4.01
N VAL A 96 14.39 9.26 -3.98
CA VAL A 96 14.42 10.16 -2.82
C VAL A 96 12.97 10.45 -2.45
N SER A 97 12.38 9.56 -1.66
CA SER A 97 10.94 9.53 -1.37
C SER A 97 10.63 9.81 0.08
N GLN A 98 9.62 10.65 0.30
CA GLN A 98 9.05 10.93 1.62
C GLN A 98 8.05 9.86 2.09
N PHE A 99 7.81 8.82 1.29
CA PHE A 99 6.79 7.78 1.51
C PHE A 99 7.45 6.40 1.77
N VAL A 100 6.66 5.33 1.81
CA VAL A 100 7.10 3.97 2.22
C VAL A 100 8.19 3.35 1.34
N ASN A 101 8.46 3.88 0.15
CA ASN A 101 9.57 3.49 -0.71
C ASN A 101 10.87 4.26 -0.44
N GLY A 102 10.88 5.17 0.55
CA GLY A 102 12.10 5.79 1.09
C GLY A 102 12.60 5.05 2.33
N TRP A 103 13.91 4.77 2.38
CA TRP A 103 14.52 3.98 3.46
C TRP A 103 14.22 4.57 4.85
N GLN A 104 14.25 5.90 5.01
CA GLN A 104 14.05 6.55 6.31
C GLN A 104 12.64 6.36 6.88
N VAL A 105 11.66 6.11 6.00
CA VAL A 105 10.27 5.80 6.39
C VAL A 105 10.13 4.30 6.65
N GLN A 106 10.56 3.46 5.70
CA GLN A 106 10.45 2.00 5.80
C GLN A 106 11.24 1.46 7.00
N ASP A 107 12.50 1.84 7.15
CA ASP A 107 13.37 1.38 8.22
C ASP A 107 12.99 2.00 9.57
N GLY A 108 12.49 3.23 9.56
CA GLY A 108 11.92 3.86 10.76
C GLY A 108 10.74 3.05 11.31
N TYR A 109 9.87 2.54 10.43
CA TYR A 109 8.82 1.59 10.82
C TYR A 109 9.40 0.23 11.24
N LEU A 110 10.33 -0.34 10.47
CA LEU A 110 10.93 -1.64 10.76
C LEU A 110 11.59 -1.68 12.15
N ALA A 111 12.23 -0.58 12.59
CA ALA A 111 12.77 -0.45 13.95
C ALA A 111 11.71 -0.60 15.03
N THR A 112 10.50 -0.10 14.77
CA THR A 112 9.38 -0.16 15.74
C THR A 112 8.88 -1.58 15.97
N ILE A 113 9.05 -2.46 14.97
CA ILE A 113 8.61 -3.85 15.01
C ILE A 113 9.78 -4.86 15.08
N GLN A 114 11.03 -4.40 15.18
CA GLN A 114 12.20 -5.26 15.35
C GLN A 114 12.04 -6.17 16.57
N PRO A 115 12.21 -7.50 16.45
CA PRO A 115 12.20 -8.39 17.61
C PRO A 115 13.32 -8.05 18.61
N VAL A 116 12.97 -8.05 19.90
CA VAL A 116 13.86 -7.89 21.08
C VAL A 116 13.33 -8.76 22.23
N GLY A 117 13.98 -8.76 23.40
CA GLY A 117 13.55 -9.51 24.58
C GLY A 117 14.26 -10.85 24.81
N THR A 118 15.06 -11.33 23.84
CA THR A 118 15.95 -12.49 23.99
C THR A 118 17.38 -12.11 23.61
N ASP A 119 18.38 -12.85 24.09
CA ASP A 119 19.79 -12.59 23.72
C ASP A 119 20.02 -12.66 22.20
N GLU A 120 19.36 -13.61 21.52
CA GLU A 120 19.42 -13.71 20.07
C GLU A 120 18.77 -12.51 19.39
N ALA A 121 17.53 -12.16 19.77
CA ALA A 121 16.83 -11.02 19.18
C ALA A 121 17.58 -9.69 19.38
N ARG A 122 18.21 -9.49 20.55
CA ARG A 122 19.08 -8.35 20.83
C ARG A 122 20.32 -8.31 19.94
N ARG A 123 20.98 -9.46 19.71
CA ARG A 123 22.11 -9.55 18.76
C ARG A 123 21.68 -9.22 17.34
N GLN A 124 20.55 -9.77 16.90
CA GLN A 124 20.02 -9.51 15.56
C GLN A 124 19.65 -8.03 15.36
N ALA A 125 19.03 -7.39 16.36
CA ALA A 125 18.74 -5.97 16.33
C ALA A 125 20.02 -5.13 16.18
N LEU A 126 21.05 -5.38 17.00
CA LEU A 126 22.33 -4.68 16.89
C LEU A 126 23.01 -4.91 15.54
N ALA A 127 22.94 -6.13 14.99
CA ALA A 127 23.51 -6.46 13.69
C ALA A 127 22.81 -5.70 12.54
N ARG A 128 21.47 -5.71 12.49
CA ARG A 128 20.69 -5.03 11.46
C ARG A 128 20.95 -3.53 11.47
N TRP A 129 20.77 -2.91 12.64
CA TRP A 129 20.89 -1.46 12.77
C TRP A 129 22.35 -0.98 12.69
N GLY A 130 23.31 -1.84 13.03
CA GLY A 130 24.74 -1.63 12.77
C GLY A 130 25.09 -1.59 11.28
N ALA A 131 24.30 -2.21 10.41
CA ALA A 131 24.51 -2.18 8.96
C ALA A 131 23.94 -0.91 8.28
N LEU A 132 23.03 -0.18 8.94
CA LEU A 132 22.34 0.98 8.37
C LEU A 132 23.29 2.10 7.87
N PRO A 133 24.39 2.46 8.56
CA PRO A 133 25.32 3.47 8.05
C PRO A 133 25.90 3.10 6.68
N LYS A 134 26.29 1.83 6.49
CA LYS A 134 26.80 1.34 5.20
C LYS A 134 25.72 1.35 4.13
N TYR A 135 24.51 0.92 4.48
CA TYR A 135 23.35 0.98 3.58
C TYR A 135 23.13 2.41 3.06
N ILE A 136 23.14 3.40 3.95
CA ILE A 136 22.98 4.82 3.59
C ILE A 136 24.14 5.30 2.71
N ASP A 137 25.38 4.92 3.00
CA ASP A 137 26.53 5.30 2.16
C ASP A 137 26.42 4.70 0.74
N THR A 138 25.88 3.48 0.61
CA THR A 138 25.54 2.88 -0.69
C THR A 138 24.41 3.63 -1.39
N GLU A 139 23.35 4.05 -0.68
CA GLU A 139 22.28 4.88 -1.26
C GLU A 139 22.84 6.19 -1.84
N ILE A 140 23.75 6.86 -1.11
CA ILE A 140 24.43 8.07 -1.61
C ILE A 140 25.19 7.76 -2.91
N ALA A 141 25.92 6.66 -2.97
CA ALA A 141 26.68 6.27 -4.16
C ALA A 141 25.75 5.98 -5.35
N ASN A 142 24.66 5.23 -5.13
CA ASN A 142 23.66 4.93 -6.15
C ASN A 142 22.99 6.21 -6.70
N LEU A 143 22.64 7.14 -5.83
CA LEU A 143 22.03 8.41 -6.23
C LEU A 143 23.01 9.31 -6.99
N ARG A 144 24.31 9.30 -6.64
CA ARG A 144 25.35 9.99 -7.44
C ARG A 144 25.48 9.40 -8.84
N GLU A 145 25.45 8.08 -8.95
CA GLU A 145 25.43 7.40 -10.25
C GLU A 145 24.15 7.74 -11.03
N GLY A 146 23.01 7.86 -10.35
CA GLY A 146 21.79 8.34 -10.97
C GLY A 146 21.93 9.71 -11.60
N LEU A 147 22.47 10.68 -10.87
CA LEU A 147 22.73 12.03 -11.40
C LEU A 147 23.67 11.99 -12.60
N SER A 148 24.72 11.15 -12.59
CA SER A 148 25.66 11.00 -13.70
C SER A 148 24.98 10.46 -14.97
N LEU A 149 23.97 9.60 -14.80
CA LEU A 149 23.18 8.98 -15.86
C LEU A 149 21.91 9.76 -16.24
N GLY A 150 21.67 10.92 -15.63
CA GLY A 150 20.51 11.78 -15.90
C GLY A 150 19.22 11.38 -15.19
N TYR A 151 19.27 10.50 -14.20
CA TYR A 151 18.15 10.15 -13.33
C TYR A 151 18.13 11.05 -12.09
N SER A 152 16.95 11.61 -11.76
CA SER A 152 16.76 12.29 -10.47
C SER A 152 15.31 12.27 -9.98
N ALA A 153 15.13 12.46 -8.67
CA ALA A 153 13.86 12.81 -8.05
C ALA A 153 13.56 14.29 -8.27
N PRO A 154 12.29 14.72 -8.22
CA PRO A 154 11.94 16.13 -8.31
C PRO A 154 12.36 16.89 -7.05
N GLY A 155 12.87 18.12 -7.23
CA GLY A 155 13.41 18.93 -6.14
C GLY A 155 12.42 19.23 -5.01
N GLY A 156 11.11 19.24 -5.30
CA GLY A 156 10.05 19.36 -4.28
C GLY A 156 10.10 18.22 -3.26
N ASN A 157 10.11 16.97 -3.74
CA ASN A 157 10.17 15.78 -2.89
C ASN A 157 11.51 15.68 -2.15
N VAL A 158 12.61 16.05 -2.79
CA VAL A 158 13.93 16.08 -2.14
C VAL A 158 13.93 17.02 -0.93
N ARG A 159 13.26 18.18 -1.02
CA ARG A 159 13.10 19.11 0.12
C ARG A 159 12.31 18.48 1.26
N ILE A 160 11.23 17.76 0.97
CA ILE A 160 10.45 17.06 2.00
C ILE A 160 11.30 16.01 2.71
N VAL A 161 12.11 15.23 1.97
CA VAL A 161 13.01 14.24 2.57
C VAL A 161 14.09 14.90 3.42
N ILE A 162 14.65 16.05 2.99
CA ILE A 162 15.58 16.84 3.81
C ILE A 162 14.91 17.25 5.13
N ASP A 163 13.65 17.67 5.12
CA ASP A 163 12.92 18.05 6.32
C ASP A 163 12.61 16.86 7.24
N GLN A 164 12.31 15.68 6.67
CA GLN A 164 12.20 14.44 7.45
C GLN A 164 13.53 14.09 8.14
N LEU A 165 14.66 14.21 7.44
CA LEU A 165 15.97 13.97 8.02
C LEU A 165 16.33 15.01 9.09
N ASN A 166 16.03 16.29 8.86
CA ASN A 166 16.22 17.34 9.86
C ASN A 166 15.43 17.02 11.14
N THR A 167 14.21 16.52 11.00
CA THR A 167 13.40 16.04 12.11
C THR A 167 14.10 14.89 12.83
N LEU A 168 14.44 13.80 12.13
CA LEU A 168 15.14 12.63 12.71
C LEU A 168 16.47 13.00 13.42
N ILE A 169 17.20 13.98 12.89
CA ILE A 169 18.48 14.45 13.43
C ILE A 169 18.29 15.32 14.68
N SER A 170 17.21 16.10 14.74
CA SER A 170 16.94 17.04 15.85
C SER A 170 16.14 16.42 16.99
N THR A 171 15.38 15.37 16.72
CA THR A 171 14.67 14.58 17.73
C THR A 171 15.67 13.94 18.71
N PRO A 172 15.46 14.06 20.04
CA PRO A 172 16.26 13.33 21.01
C PRO A 172 16.28 11.83 20.71
N VAL A 173 17.42 11.17 20.95
CA VAL A 173 17.58 9.73 20.71
C VAL A 173 16.42 8.92 21.31
N ALA A 174 16.07 9.20 22.57
CA ALA A 174 15.00 8.50 23.29
C ALA A 174 13.60 8.63 22.66
N ASP A 175 13.37 9.64 21.82
CA ASP A 175 12.10 9.91 21.15
C ASP A 175 12.12 9.50 19.65
N SER A 176 13.27 8.98 19.17
CA SER A 176 13.43 8.57 17.78
C SER A 176 12.72 7.23 17.51
N PRO A 177 12.04 7.07 16.35
CA PRO A 177 11.51 5.76 15.94
C PRO A 177 12.59 4.68 15.90
N PHE A 178 13.82 5.07 15.54
CA PHE A 178 14.96 4.15 15.46
C PHE A 178 15.42 3.65 16.84
N ASP A 179 15.06 4.32 17.93
CA ASP A 179 15.39 3.89 19.30
C ASP A 179 14.35 2.92 19.90
N SER A 180 13.27 2.63 19.16
CA SER A 180 12.21 1.73 19.64
C SER A 180 12.70 0.39 20.22
N PRO A 181 13.74 -0.28 19.68
CA PRO A 181 14.29 -1.49 20.31
C PRO A 181 14.75 -1.28 21.76
N SER A 182 15.49 -0.21 22.06
CA SER A 182 15.97 0.11 23.41
C SER A 182 14.84 0.62 24.34
N VAL A 183 13.78 1.19 23.74
CA VAL A 183 12.57 1.56 24.46
C VAL A 183 11.81 0.32 24.95
N ARG A 184 11.74 -0.72 24.12
CA ARG A 184 10.98 -1.95 24.40
C ARG A 184 11.76 -3.01 25.21
N ASP A 185 13.09 -3.03 25.12
CA ASP A 185 13.95 -3.94 25.90
C ASP A 185 14.90 -3.15 26.81
N LYS A 186 14.64 -3.21 28.13
CA LYS A 186 15.36 -2.46 29.17
C LYS A 186 16.58 -3.18 29.74
N THR A 187 17.10 -4.20 29.06
CA THR A 187 18.34 -4.85 29.50
C THR A 187 19.51 -3.85 29.45
N PRO A 188 20.21 -3.54 30.56
CA PRO A 188 21.15 -2.41 30.64
C PRO A 188 22.27 -2.43 29.59
N GLU A 189 22.86 -3.59 29.34
CA GLU A 189 23.96 -3.74 28.38
C GLU A 189 23.49 -3.51 26.94
N PHE A 190 22.27 -3.98 26.63
CA PHE A 190 21.67 -3.79 25.32
C PHE A 190 21.29 -2.34 25.09
N GLN A 191 20.59 -1.72 26.04
CA GLN A 191 20.21 -0.31 25.95
C GLN A 191 21.45 0.57 25.76
N LYS A 192 22.50 0.37 26.58
CA LYS A 192 23.76 1.10 26.44
C LYS A 192 24.40 0.92 25.05
N ALA A 193 24.41 -0.31 24.52
CA ALA A 193 24.97 -0.60 23.21
C ALA A 193 24.13 0.02 22.07
N PHE A 194 22.80 -0.04 22.18
CA PHE A 194 21.87 0.45 21.17
C PHE A 194 21.84 1.99 21.13
N ASP A 195 21.80 2.63 22.29
CA ASP A 195 21.87 4.10 22.41
C ASP A 195 23.19 4.63 21.82
N ALA A 196 24.30 3.93 22.07
CA ALA A 196 25.59 4.27 21.47
C ALA A 196 25.60 4.06 19.95
N LEU A 197 25.04 2.95 19.44
CA LEU A 197 24.88 2.72 18.01
C LEU A 197 24.09 3.85 17.34
N LEU A 198 22.96 4.26 17.93
CA LEU A 198 22.13 5.31 17.38
C LEU A 198 22.85 6.67 17.38
N ARG A 199 23.41 7.06 18.53
CA ARG A 199 24.10 8.35 18.70
C ARG A 199 25.38 8.44 17.86
N ASP A 200 26.20 7.40 17.87
CA ASP A 200 27.58 7.47 17.37
C ASP A 200 27.72 7.00 15.92
N GLN A 201 26.72 6.29 15.36
CA GLN A 201 26.79 5.76 13.99
C GLN A 201 25.59 6.15 13.11
N ILE A 202 24.36 5.91 13.59
CA ILE A 202 23.15 6.12 12.77
C ILE A 202 22.85 7.61 12.58
N VAL A 203 22.81 8.41 13.65
CA VAL A 203 22.58 9.87 13.54
C VAL A 203 23.65 10.56 12.67
N PRO A 204 24.95 10.24 12.79
CA PRO A 204 25.95 10.70 11.85
C PRO A 204 25.68 10.29 10.39
N ALA A 205 25.19 9.08 10.13
CA ALA A 205 24.81 8.65 8.79
C ALA A 205 23.62 9.47 8.23
N PHE A 206 22.61 9.77 9.07
CA PHE A 206 21.51 10.66 8.68
C PHE A 206 22.03 12.06 8.29
N ARG A 207 22.99 12.60 9.05
CA ARG A 207 23.62 13.89 8.74
C ARG A 207 24.35 13.85 7.39
N ARG A 208 25.11 12.79 7.11
CA ARG A 208 25.79 12.60 5.81
C ARG A 208 24.79 12.57 4.65
N TYR A 209 23.73 11.78 4.76
CA TYR A 209 22.70 11.69 3.71
C TYR A 209 21.99 13.03 3.50
N ARG A 210 21.59 13.71 4.58
CA ARG A 210 20.98 15.05 4.52
C ARG A 210 21.90 16.08 3.86
N GLU A 211 23.18 16.08 4.22
CA GLU A 211 24.18 16.98 3.63
C GLU A 211 24.41 16.72 2.14
N PHE A 212 24.50 15.44 1.75
CA PHE A 212 24.56 15.04 0.35
C PHE A 212 23.32 15.53 -0.42
N LEU A 213 22.12 15.25 0.10
CA LEU A 213 20.87 15.70 -0.54
C LEU A 213 20.85 17.22 -0.70
N GLN A 214 21.26 17.96 0.32
CA GLN A 214 21.20 19.42 0.32
C GLN A 214 22.25 20.07 -0.58
N ARG A 215 23.49 19.54 -0.61
CA ARG A 215 24.64 20.18 -1.27
C ARG A 215 24.93 19.67 -2.67
N GLU A 216 24.64 18.39 -2.93
CA GLU A 216 24.98 17.73 -4.20
C GLU A 216 23.72 17.37 -4.98
N TYR A 217 22.74 16.71 -4.34
CA TYR A 217 21.58 16.18 -5.07
C TYR A 217 20.57 17.25 -5.46
N LEU A 218 20.12 18.08 -4.52
CA LEU A 218 19.06 19.07 -4.74
C LEU A 218 19.40 20.08 -5.84
N PRO A 219 20.65 20.59 -5.99
CA PRO A 219 21.01 21.44 -7.11
C PRO A 219 20.91 20.76 -8.50
N ALA A 220 20.99 19.44 -8.55
CA ALA A 220 20.90 18.63 -9.78
C ALA A 220 19.54 17.93 -9.95
N ALA A 221 18.63 18.06 -8.97
CA ALA A 221 17.32 17.45 -9.00
C ALA A 221 16.46 18.07 -10.10
N ARG A 222 15.68 17.24 -10.81
CA ARG A 222 14.77 17.72 -11.85
C ARG A 222 13.73 18.69 -11.28
N GLU A 223 13.41 19.74 -12.04
CA GLU A 223 12.33 20.67 -11.70
C GLU A 223 10.95 20.11 -12.04
N VAL A 224 10.85 19.41 -13.18
CA VAL A 224 9.58 18.83 -13.63
C VAL A 224 9.22 17.64 -12.74
N VAL A 225 7.95 17.57 -12.32
CA VAL A 225 7.44 16.54 -11.39
C VAL A 225 7.21 15.18 -12.04
N ALA A 226 7.08 15.12 -13.36
CA ALA A 226 6.80 13.90 -14.11
C ALA A 226 8.00 12.95 -14.21
N VAL A 227 7.77 11.65 -13.98
CA VAL A 227 8.78 10.58 -14.19
C VAL A 227 9.18 10.43 -15.66
N SER A 228 8.33 10.88 -16.60
CA SER A 228 8.64 10.90 -18.04
C SER A 228 9.88 11.71 -18.40
N PHE A 229 10.37 12.57 -17.51
CA PHE A 229 11.58 13.36 -17.69
C PHE A 229 12.87 12.63 -17.26
N ASN A 230 12.75 11.46 -16.61
CA ASN A 230 13.88 10.54 -16.46
C ASN A 230 14.09 9.73 -17.75
N PRO A 231 15.30 9.19 -18.00
CA PRO A 231 15.53 8.29 -19.11
C PRO A 231 14.56 7.10 -19.09
N ASN A 232 13.94 6.80 -20.24
CA ASN A 232 12.89 5.78 -20.40
C ASN A 232 11.63 6.04 -19.54
N GLY A 233 11.38 7.28 -19.13
CA GLY A 233 10.36 7.62 -18.14
C GLY A 233 8.91 7.26 -18.51
N VAL A 234 8.51 7.40 -19.78
CA VAL A 234 7.15 6.99 -20.22
C VAL A 234 6.98 5.47 -20.15
N SER A 235 7.94 4.71 -20.69
CA SER A 235 7.92 3.24 -20.57
C SER A 235 8.04 2.77 -19.12
N CYS A 236 8.79 3.50 -18.30
CA CYS A 236 8.84 3.26 -16.87
C CYS A 236 7.44 3.41 -16.26
N TYR A 237 6.74 4.50 -16.53
CA TYR A 237 5.41 4.76 -15.99
C TYR A 237 4.38 3.68 -16.34
N GLU A 238 4.34 3.25 -17.61
CA GLU A 238 3.45 2.16 -18.04
C GLU A 238 3.83 0.82 -17.41
N ALA A 239 5.14 0.56 -17.23
CA ALA A 239 5.61 -0.60 -16.49
C ALA A 239 5.23 -0.52 -15.00
N SER A 240 5.20 0.66 -14.39
CA SER A 240 4.76 0.87 -13.00
C SER A 240 3.26 0.59 -12.83
N ILE A 241 2.43 1.01 -13.79
CA ILE A 241 1.00 0.65 -13.81
C ILE A 241 0.85 -0.87 -13.78
N ARG A 242 1.55 -1.59 -14.67
CA ARG A 242 1.55 -3.05 -14.69
C ARG A 242 2.04 -3.63 -13.37
N TYR A 243 3.18 -3.19 -12.86
CA TYR A 243 3.79 -3.72 -11.64
C TYR A 243 2.85 -3.61 -10.43
N HIS A 244 2.18 -2.48 -10.26
CA HIS A 244 1.29 -2.28 -9.11
C HIS A 244 -0.07 -2.94 -9.30
N SER A 245 -0.66 -2.88 -10.50
CA SER A 245 -2.04 -3.33 -10.72
C SER A 245 -2.16 -4.74 -11.32
N SER A 246 -1.08 -5.32 -11.85
CA SER A 246 -1.06 -6.48 -12.76
C SER A 246 -1.87 -6.31 -14.06
N ILE A 247 -2.26 -5.07 -14.39
CA ILE A 247 -3.02 -4.74 -15.60
C ILE A 247 -2.09 -4.03 -16.59
N PRO A 248 -1.89 -4.58 -17.80
CA PRO A 248 -1.16 -3.87 -18.85
C PRO A 248 -2.06 -2.79 -19.46
N ALA A 249 -1.81 -1.53 -19.12
CA ALA A 249 -2.54 -0.39 -19.65
C ALA A 249 -1.60 0.78 -19.93
N THR A 250 -1.91 1.53 -20.99
CA THR A 250 -1.24 2.80 -21.31
C THR A 250 -1.72 3.90 -20.36
N ALA A 251 -0.93 4.96 -20.22
CA ALA A 251 -1.31 6.12 -19.42
C ALA A 251 -2.64 6.75 -19.90
N GLN A 252 -2.86 6.84 -21.21
CA GLN A 252 -4.10 7.40 -21.76
C GLN A 252 -5.33 6.54 -21.41
N GLN A 253 -5.23 5.21 -21.54
CA GLN A 253 -6.34 4.32 -21.16
C GLN A 253 -6.70 4.46 -19.69
N VAL A 254 -5.70 4.54 -18.80
CA VAL A 254 -5.94 4.75 -17.37
C VAL A 254 -6.59 6.11 -17.10
N HIS A 255 -6.14 7.16 -17.77
CA HIS A 255 -6.72 8.50 -17.65
C HIS A 255 -8.20 8.53 -18.06
N ASP A 256 -8.53 7.94 -19.21
CA ASP A 256 -9.89 7.90 -19.75
C ASP A 256 -10.83 7.11 -18.81
N ILE A 257 -10.35 5.99 -18.25
CA ILE A 257 -11.09 5.24 -17.23
C ILE A 257 -11.33 6.12 -16.00
N GLY A 258 -10.33 6.88 -15.56
CA GLY A 258 -10.45 7.82 -14.45
C GLY A 258 -11.55 8.85 -14.64
N LEU A 259 -11.57 9.51 -15.79
CA LEU A 259 -12.60 10.48 -16.15
C LEU A 259 -14.00 9.84 -16.20
N GLN A 260 -14.11 8.66 -16.81
CA GLN A 260 -15.39 7.93 -16.85
C GLN A 260 -15.90 7.57 -15.46
N GLN A 261 -15.03 7.09 -14.56
CA GLN A 261 -15.44 6.78 -13.18
C GLN A 261 -15.82 8.04 -12.41
N MET A 262 -15.12 9.15 -12.62
CA MET A 262 -15.46 10.42 -11.98
C MET A 262 -16.85 10.92 -12.39
N ASP A 263 -17.20 10.83 -13.66
CA ASP A 263 -18.53 11.20 -14.17
C ASP A 263 -19.65 10.35 -13.54
N LEU A 264 -19.42 9.04 -13.38
CA LEU A 264 -20.38 8.13 -12.74
C LEU A 264 -20.57 8.47 -11.26
N LEU A 265 -19.46 8.63 -10.53
CA LEU A 265 -19.47 8.95 -9.11
C LEU A 265 -20.10 10.31 -8.83
N THR A 266 -19.85 11.30 -9.68
CA THR A 266 -20.47 12.63 -9.57
C THR A 266 -21.99 12.56 -9.69
N LYS A 267 -22.52 11.73 -10.59
CA LYS A 267 -23.97 11.51 -10.74
C LYS A 267 -24.57 10.83 -9.50
N GLU A 268 -23.87 9.83 -8.94
CA GLU A 268 -24.30 9.18 -7.69
C GLU A 268 -24.30 10.16 -6.51
N MET A 269 -23.25 10.98 -6.38
CA MET A 269 -23.18 12.02 -5.35
C MET A 269 -24.28 13.07 -5.54
N GLN A 270 -24.56 13.47 -6.78
CA GLN A 270 -25.64 14.43 -7.08
C GLN A 270 -27.00 13.91 -6.62
N ALA A 271 -27.30 12.62 -6.79
CA ALA A 271 -28.56 12.04 -6.33
C ALA A 271 -28.74 12.20 -4.82
N ILE A 272 -27.70 11.92 -4.03
CA ILE A 272 -27.71 12.11 -2.57
C ILE A 272 -27.74 13.60 -2.20
N ALA A 273 -26.98 14.43 -2.91
CA ALA A 273 -26.93 15.88 -2.70
C ALA A 273 -28.32 16.51 -2.87
N GLU A 274 -29.06 16.09 -3.89
CA GLU A 274 -30.41 16.57 -4.16
C GLU A 274 -31.42 16.07 -3.12
N SER A 275 -31.40 14.77 -2.79
CA SER A 275 -32.38 14.19 -1.87
C SER A 275 -32.18 14.62 -0.41
N SER A 276 -30.93 14.75 0.02
CA SER A 276 -30.59 14.79 1.46
C SER A 276 -29.91 16.09 1.87
N PHE A 277 -29.40 16.87 0.91
CA PHE A 277 -28.75 18.17 1.15
C PHE A 277 -29.38 19.33 0.37
N GLN A 278 -30.41 19.07 -0.44
CA GLN A 278 -31.20 20.06 -1.18
C GLN A 278 -30.34 20.97 -2.09
N THR A 279 -29.32 20.40 -2.72
CA THR A 279 -28.42 21.12 -3.65
C THR A 279 -28.09 20.27 -4.86
N LYS A 280 -27.89 20.94 -6.00
CA LYS A 280 -27.36 20.33 -7.24
C LYS A 280 -25.87 20.59 -7.44
N ASP A 281 -25.31 21.51 -6.66
CA ASP A 281 -23.90 21.88 -6.70
C ASP A 281 -23.11 20.93 -5.80
N VAL A 282 -22.60 19.84 -6.40
CA VAL A 282 -21.81 18.81 -5.70
C VAL A 282 -20.47 19.39 -5.22
N PRO A 283 -19.66 20.10 -6.02
CA PRO A 283 -18.42 20.71 -5.53
C PRO A 283 -18.62 21.62 -4.33
N ALA A 284 -19.64 22.50 -4.34
CA ALA A 284 -19.95 23.34 -3.18
C ALA A 284 -20.38 22.52 -1.97
N LEU A 285 -21.13 21.42 -2.16
CA LEU A 285 -21.46 20.52 -1.07
C LEU A 285 -20.21 19.87 -0.46
N LEU A 286 -19.31 19.30 -1.28
CA LEU A 286 -18.08 18.66 -0.82
C LEU A 286 -17.20 19.63 -0.03
N GLN A 287 -17.09 20.88 -0.49
CA GLN A 287 -16.40 21.94 0.26
C GLN A 287 -17.06 22.16 1.64
N ARG A 288 -18.39 22.31 1.70
CA ARG A 288 -19.11 22.50 2.97
C ARG A 288 -18.89 21.34 3.94
N LEU A 289 -18.93 20.11 3.45
CA LEU A 289 -18.70 18.89 4.26
C LEU A 289 -17.28 18.81 4.82
N ARG A 290 -16.32 19.47 4.17
CA ARG A 290 -14.93 19.56 4.61
C ARG A 290 -14.64 20.74 5.54
N THR A 291 -15.43 21.82 5.50
CA THR A 291 -15.06 23.08 6.20
C THR A 291 -16.06 23.56 7.24
N GLU A 292 -17.35 23.21 7.16
CA GLU A 292 -18.33 23.72 8.12
C GLU A 292 -18.33 22.92 9.44
N PRO A 293 -18.25 23.57 10.62
CA PRO A 293 -18.12 22.88 11.91
C PRO A 293 -19.16 21.79 12.22
N ARG A 294 -20.37 21.88 11.66
CA ARG A 294 -21.41 20.85 11.85
C ARG A 294 -21.08 19.49 11.20
N TYR A 295 -20.23 19.49 10.17
CA TYR A 295 -19.79 18.28 9.47
C TYR A 295 -18.42 17.79 9.93
N LEU A 296 -17.79 18.47 10.91
CA LEU A 296 -16.50 18.09 11.46
C LEU A 296 -16.67 17.35 12.80
N PHE A 297 -15.67 16.57 13.18
CA PHE A 297 -15.61 16.03 14.53
C PHE A 297 -15.38 17.13 15.56
N LYS A 298 -15.78 16.87 16.79
CA LYS A 298 -15.59 17.75 17.95
C LYS A 298 -14.35 17.37 18.75
N SER A 299 -13.88 16.13 18.60
CA SER A 299 -12.72 15.63 19.33
C SER A 299 -12.13 14.38 18.69
N ARG A 300 -10.87 14.10 19.04
CA ARG A 300 -10.18 12.83 18.79
C ARG A 300 -10.99 11.62 19.25
N ALA A 301 -11.58 11.68 20.44
CA ALA A 301 -12.35 10.59 21.02
C ALA A 301 -13.62 10.29 20.19
N GLU A 302 -14.29 11.32 19.67
CA GLU A 302 -15.46 11.15 18.80
C GLU A 302 -15.09 10.42 17.50
N LEU A 303 -14.00 10.82 16.83
CA LEU A 303 -13.54 10.18 15.61
C LEU A 303 -13.22 8.69 15.82
N ILE A 304 -12.47 8.37 16.88
CA ILE A 304 -12.09 6.98 17.20
C ILE A 304 -13.35 6.14 17.51
N ALA A 305 -14.24 6.65 18.36
CA ALA A 305 -15.47 5.95 18.70
C ALA A 305 -16.37 5.72 17.48
N TYR A 306 -16.41 6.69 16.56
CA TYR A 306 -17.17 6.60 15.31
C TYR A 306 -16.67 5.44 14.43
N SER A 307 -15.35 5.34 14.23
CA SER A 307 -14.74 4.24 13.45
C SER A 307 -14.86 2.89 14.16
N GLN A 308 -14.75 2.84 15.49
CA GLN A 308 -14.97 1.61 16.27
C GLN A 308 -16.42 1.11 16.17
N ALA A 309 -17.40 2.01 16.15
CA ALA A 309 -18.80 1.66 15.95
C ALA A 309 -19.04 1.06 14.55
N ALA A 310 -18.40 1.61 13.50
CA ALA A 310 -18.45 1.05 12.16
C ALA A 310 -17.89 -0.38 12.10
N LEU A 311 -16.70 -0.61 12.69
CA LEU A 311 -16.12 -1.95 12.82
C LEU A 311 -17.06 -2.94 13.54
N GLY A 312 -17.70 -2.50 14.64
CA GLY A 312 -18.68 -3.32 15.37
C GLY A 312 -19.84 -3.79 14.48
N ARG A 313 -20.43 -2.89 13.67
CA ARG A 313 -21.49 -3.23 12.73
C ARG A 313 -21.01 -4.19 11.64
N ALA A 314 -19.83 -3.96 11.09
CA ALA A 314 -19.25 -4.83 10.06
C ALA A 314 -19.00 -6.25 10.56
N LYS A 315 -18.45 -6.41 11.77
CA LYS A 315 -18.21 -7.72 12.39
C LYS A 315 -19.52 -8.52 12.57
N ILE A 316 -20.60 -7.85 13.00
CA ILE A 316 -21.91 -8.50 13.17
C ILE A 316 -22.48 -8.98 11.83
N ALA A 317 -22.32 -8.19 10.77
CA ALA A 317 -22.86 -8.52 9.45
C ALA A 317 -22.01 -9.54 8.66
N ALA A 318 -20.69 -9.61 8.91
CA ALA A 318 -19.75 -10.40 8.11
C ALA A 318 -20.16 -11.88 7.89
N PRO A 319 -20.67 -12.64 8.89
CA PRO A 319 -21.07 -14.05 8.67
C PRO A 319 -22.18 -14.26 7.62
N GLN A 320 -22.94 -13.21 7.29
CA GLN A 320 -23.98 -13.25 6.25
C GLN A 320 -23.41 -13.05 4.84
N TRP A 321 -22.20 -12.51 4.70
CA TRP A 321 -21.60 -12.09 3.44
C TRP A 321 -20.33 -12.86 3.08
N PHE A 322 -19.74 -13.58 4.04
CA PHE A 322 -18.51 -14.36 3.87
C PHE A 322 -18.71 -15.77 4.44
N GLY A 323 -18.22 -16.79 3.73
CA GLY A 323 -18.11 -18.15 4.27
C GLY A 323 -16.81 -18.36 5.04
N LEU A 324 -15.78 -17.55 4.74
CA LEU A 324 -14.50 -17.52 5.43
C LEU A 324 -14.38 -16.28 6.32
N LEU A 325 -13.99 -16.46 7.59
CA LEU A 325 -13.68 -15.39 8.52
C LEU A 325 -12.33 -15.66 9.19
N PRO A 326 -11.47 -14.63 9.38
CA PRO A 326 -10.21 -14.82 10.07
C PRO A 326 -10.43 -15.06 11.56
N LYS A 327 -9.47 -15.75 12.19
CA LYS A 327 -9.37 -15.93 13.64
C LYS A 327 -8.72 -14.74 14.33
N ALA A 328 -7.75 -14.10 13.65
CA ALA A 328 -7.09 -12.92 14.16
C ALA A 328 -8.10 -11.79 14.35
N ASP A 329 -7.95 -11.03 15.44
CA ASP A 329 -8.75 -9.85 15.70
C ASP A 329 -8.10 -8.60 15.10
N VAL A 330 -8.87 -7.51 15.02
CA VAL A 330 -8.42 -6.17 14.63
C VAL A 330 -8.77 -5.12 15.66
N VAL A 331 -7.79 -4.26 15.91
CA VAL A 331 -7.90 -3.11 16.81
C VAL A 331 -7.80 -1.82 16.01
N ILE A 332 -8.61 -0.82 16.38
CA ILE A 332 -8.49 0.55 15.86
C ILE A 332 -7.90 1.41 16.96
N GLU A 333 -6.71 1.95 16.72
CA GLU A 333 -5.99 2.81 17.66
C GLU A 333 -5.31 3.96 16.93
N PRO A 334 -5.17 5.13 17.56
CA PRO A 334 -4.41 6.21 16.97
C PRO A 334 -2.92 5.90 17.00
N TYR A 335 -2.13 6.60 16.18
CA TYR A 335 -0.67 6.51 16.28
C TYR A 335 -0.15 6.90 17.67
N PRO A 336 0.98 6.32 18.08
CA PRO A 336 1.79 6.88 19.16
C PRO A 336 2.12 8.35 18.90
N ALA A 337 2.27 9.13 19.98
CA ALA A 337 2.45 10.60 19.90
C ALA A 337 3.57 11.05 18.94
N PHE A 338 4.67 10.28 18.84
CA PHE A 338 5.79 10.60 17.96
C PHE A 338 5.50 10.45 16.45
N ARG A 339 4.48 9.66 16.05
CA ARG A 339 4.03 9.53 14.64
C ARG A 339 2.72 10.23 14.35
N GLU A 340 2.01 10.72 15.37
CA GLU A 340 0.62 11.14 15.21
C GLU A 340 0.41 12.24 14.16
N LYS A 341 1.35 13.19 14.05
CA LYS A 341 1.25 14.31 13.11
C LYS A 341 1.42 13.93 11.65
N SER A 342 2.11 12.84 11.35
CA SER A 342 2.49 12.44 9.99
C SER A 342 1.98 11.05 9.61
N GLY A 343 1.28 10.37 10.51
CA GLY A 343 0.74 9.03 10.29
C GLY A 343 -0.52 9.06 9.41
N PRO A 344 -0.53 8.39 8.25
CA PRO A 344 -1.74 8.22 7.46
C PRO A 344 -2.65 7.16 8.08
N ASN A 345 -3.91 7.07 7.67
CA ASN A 345 -4.68 5.85 7.95
C ASN A 345 -3.94 4.64 7.36
N GLU A 346 -3.68 3.62 8.18
CA GLU A 346 -2.82 2.48 7.80
C GLU A 346 -3.27 1.20 8.51
N TYR A 347 -3.55 0.15 7.75
CA TYR A 347 -3.69 -1.20 8.29
C TYR A 347 -2.36 -1.97 8.34
N ASN A 348 -2.09 -2.57 9.50
CA ASN A 348 -0.97 -3.47 9.73
C ASN A 348 -1.49 -4.91 9.96
N PRO A 349 -0.98 -5.90 9.22
CA PRO A 349 -1.40 -7.29 9.39
C PRO A 349 -0.95 -7.86 10.74
N PRO A 350 -1.69 -8.87 11.25
CA PRO A 350 -1.25 -9.63 12.42
C PRO A 350 0.09 -10.33 12.15
N ALA A 351 0.86 -10.57 13.21
CA ALA A 351 2.05 -11.41 13.13
C ALA A 351 1.65 -12.89 13.09
N GLU A 352 2.29 -13.69 12.23
CA GLU A 352 1.96 -15.12 12.09
C GLU A 352 2.24 -15.94 13.35
N ASP A 353 3.19 -15.50 14.18
CA ASP A 353 3.50 -16.08 15.48
C ASP A 353 2.48 -15.71 16.58
N GLY A 354 1.50 -14.86 16.29
CA GLY A 354 0.47 -14.40 17.22
C GLY A 354 0.95 -13.30 18.18
N SER A 355 2.16 -12.77 18.02
CA SER A 355 2.73 -11.73 18.90
C SER A 355 2.04 -10.36 18.76
N ARG A 356 1.33 -10.11 17.65
CA ARG A 356 0.66 -8.84 17.33
C ARG A 356 -0.68 -9.07 16.62
N PRO A 357 -1.77 -8.41 17.03
CA PRO A 357 -3.06 -8.47 16.32
C PRO A 357 -3.02 -7.66 15.01
N GLY A 358 -4.09 -7.74 14.22
CA GLY A 358 -4.30 -6.76 13.15
C GLY A 358 -4.52 -5.37 13.75
N LEU A 359 -3.93 -4.34 13.18
CA LEU A 359 -3.97 -3.00 13.74
C LEU A 359 -4.26 -1.97 12.66
N PHE A 360 -5.41 -1.30 12.76
CA PHE A 360 -5.69 -0.11 11.99
C PHE A 360 -5.24 1.12 12.79
N TYR A 361 -4.12 1.72 12.37
CA TYR A 361 -3.71 3.02 12.87
C TYR A 361 -4.56 4.12 12.24
N ILE A 362 -5.41 4.74 13.06
CA ILE A 362 -6.26 5.84 12.63
C ILE A 362 -5.54 7.18 12.79
N SER A 363 -5.55 7.99 11.74
CA SER A 363 -5.01 9.34 11.77
C SER A 363 -5.99 10.25 12.54
N ALA A 364 -5.76 10.40 13.85
CA ALA A 364 -6.63 11.16 14.74
C ALA A 364 -6.06 12.53 15.15
N TYR A 365 -4.91 12.93 14.58
CA TYR A 365 -4.34 14.26 14.74
C TYR A 365 -5.26 15.32 14.15
N GLU A 366 -5.48 16.40 14.89
CA GLU A 366 -6.40 17.50 14.54
C GLU A 366 -7.77 16.99 14.04
N ALA A 367 -8.31 15.97 14.73
CA ALA A 367 -9.59 15.36 14.36
C ALA A 367 -10.72 16.38 14.18
N GLU A 368 -10.69 17.50 14.90
CA GLU A 368 -11.65 18.60 14.77
C GLU A 368 -11.63 19.32 13.41
N LYS A 369 -10.59 19.10 12.59
CA LYS A 369 -10.50 19.59 11.21
C LYS A 369 -10.97 18.55 10.18
N LYS A 370 -11.31 17.34 10.60
CA LYS A 370 -11.65 16.23 9.70
C LYS A 370 -13.16 16.10 9.49
N SER A 371 -13.55 15.84 8.25
CA SER A 371 -14.95 15.60 7.87
C SER A 371 -15.46 14.30 8.50
N LYS A 372 -16.71 14.32 8.95
CA LYS A 372 -17.45 13.14 9.44
C LYS A 372 -17.83 12.15 8.34
N SER A 373 -17.77 12.54 7.08
CA SER A 373 -18.24 11.75 5.95
C SER A 373 -17.39 10.50 5.67
N GLY A 374 -16.06 10.62 5.71
CA GLY A 374 -15.13 9.56 5.28
C GLY A 374 -14.85 8.39 6.26
N PRO A 375 -14.88 8.56 7.60
CA PRO A 375 -14.34 7.54 8.50
C PRO A 375 -15.05 6.18 8.53
N GLU A 376 -16.34 6.08 8.21
CA GLU A 376 -16.98 4.76 8.10
C GLU A 376 -16.43 3.98 6.91
N SER A 377 -16.34 4.61 5.73
CA SER A 377 -15.75 4.02 4.52
C SER A 377 -14.31 3.57 4.80
N THR A 378 -13.54 4.43 5.47
CA THR A 378 -12.16 4.11 5.88
C THR A 378 -12.11 2.94 6.84
N ALA A 379 -13.00 2.89 7.85
CA ALA A 379 -13.04 1.75 8.76
C ALA A 379 -13.36 0.43 8.03
N PHE A 380 -14.32 0.44 7.09
CA PHE A 380 -14.63 -0.76 6.29
C PHE A 380 -13.49 -1.17 5.36
N HIS A 381 -12.76 -0.20 4.80
CA HIS A 381 -11.58 -0.38 3.97
C HIS A 381 -10.43 -1.05 4.73
N GLU A 382 -10.08 -0.52 5.91
CA GLU A 382 -8.91 -0.97 6.68
C GLU A 382 -9.20 -2.22 7.51
N THR A 383 -10.45 -2.46 7.88
CA THR A 383 -10.82 -3.53 8.82
C THR A 383 -11.71 -4.61 8.18
N PHE A 384 -12.96 -4.74 8.60
CA PHE A 384 -13.97 -5.61 8.01
C PHE A 384 -14.90 -4.81 7.10
N PRO A 385 -15.17 -5.25 5.86
CA PRO A 385 -14.68 -6.47 5.22
C PRO A 385 -13.37 -6.32 4.42
N GLY A 386 -12.68 -5.18 4.50
CA GLY A 386 -11.50 -4.86 3.70
C GLY A 386 -10.21 -5.56 4.13
N HIS A 387 -9.15 -4.79 4.36
CA HIS A 387 -7.78 -5.28 4.51
C HIS A 387 -7.60 -6.32 5.61
N HIS A 388 -8.17 -6.10 6.80
CA HIS A 388 -8.02 -7.06 7.88
C HIS A 388 -8.59 -8.44 7.54
N LEU A 389 -9.81 -8.49 6.99
CA LEU A 389 -10.40 -9.77 6.56
C LEU A 389 -9.52 -10.43 5.50
N GLN A 390 -9.09 -9.67 4.49
CA GLN A 390 -8.33 -10.20 3.35
C GLN A 390 -6.93 -10.69 3.73
N LEU A 391 -6.16 -9.90 4.47
CA LEU A 391 -4.77 -10.22 4.84
C LEU A 391 -4.72 -11.30 5.92
N SER A 392 -5.60 -11.24 6.93
CA SER A 392 -5.62 -12.24 8.00
C SER A 392 -6.02 -13.63 7.46
N LEU A 393 -6.99 -13.70 6.55
CA LEU A 393 -7.35 -14.96 5.89
C LEU A 393 -6.19 -15.54 5.06
N ALA A 394 -5.42 -14.69 4.37
CA ALA A 394 -4.25 -15.13 3.62
C ALA A 394 -3.20 -15.77 4.55
N LEU A 395 -2.88 -15.10 5.67
CA LEU A 395 -1.90 -15.58 6.66
C LEU A 395 -2.34 -16.90 7.33
N GLU A 396 -3.62 -17.03 7.65
CA GLU A 396 -4.16 -18.21 8.34
C GLU A 396 -4.31 -19.45 7.44
N ARG A 397 -4.28 -19.29 6.11
CA ARG A 397 -4.49 -20.37 5.13
C ARG A 397 -3.25 -21.22 4.95
N LYS A 398 -3.24 -22.40 5.59
CA LYS A 398 -2.12 -23.37 5.54
C LYS A 398 -2.13 -24.32 4.35
N GLU A 399 -3.25 -24.45 3.64
CA GLU A 399 -3.43 -25.43 2.57
C GLU A 399 -2.85 -24.97 1.21
N SER A 400 -2.67 -23.66 1.01
CA SER A 400 -2.07 -23.08 -0.20
C SER A 400 -0.57 -22.82 -0.03
N HIS A 401 0.13 -22.64 -1.15
CA HIS A 401 1.53 -22.21 -1.12
C HIS A 401 1.65 -20.80 -0.50
N PRO A 402 2.67 -20.50 0.32
CA PRO A 402 2.77 -19.22 1.02
C PRO A 402 3.02 -17.98 0.13
N LEU A 403 3.11 -18.10 -1.20
CA LEU A 403 3.40 -16.93 -2.05
C LEU A 403 2.28 -15.89 -1.94
N GLY A 404 1.01 -16.32 -1.90
CA GLY A 404 -0.13 -15.41 -1.75
C GLY A 404 -0.24 -14.75 -0.37
N ARG A 405 0.63 -15.13 0.58
CA ARG A 405 0.73 -14.48 1.90
C ARG A 405 1.73 -13.33 1.89
N TYR A 406 2.89 -13.57 1.28
CA TYR A 406 4.06 -12.69 1.41
C TYR A 406 4.38 -11.88 0.16
N ILE A 407 3.90 -12.30 -1.01
CA ILE A 407 4.09 -11.57 -2.26
C ILE A 407 2.82 -10.77 -2.52
N GLY A 408 2.88 -9.48 -2.23
CA GLY A 408 1.77 -8.55 -2.39
C GLY A 408 1.40 -8.29 -3.86
N ASN A 409 0.18 -7.81 -4.07
CA ASN A 409 -0.29 -7.28 -5.35
C ASN A 409 -1.24 -6.11 -5.03
N ASN A 410 -0.81 -4.87 -5.32
CA ASN A 410 -1.58 -3.69 -4.92
C ASN A 410 -2.94 -3.64 -5.62
N GLY A 411 -3.03 -4.06 -6.89
CA GLY A 411 -4.30 -4.16 -7.62
C GLY A 411 -5.31 -5.02 -6.88
N TYR A 412 -4.90 -6.20 -6.42
CA TYR A 412 -5.76 -7.10 -5.66
C TYR A 412 -6.09 -6.56 -4.27
N GLN A 413 -5.09 -6.15 -3.49
CA GLN A 413 -5.26 -5.76 -2.09
C GLN A 413 -6.09 -4.47 -1.97
N GLU A 414 -5.70 -3.44 -2.73
CA GLU A 414 -6.38 -2.14 -2.72
C GLU A 414 -7.71 -2.19 -3.46
N GLY A 415 -7.76 -2.97 -4.55
CA GLY A 415 -9.00 -3.21 -5.28
C GLY A 415 -10.05 -3.92 -4.43
N TRP A 416 -9.64 -4.89 -3.61
CA TRP A 416 -10.51 -5.56 -2.65
C TRP A 416 -11.06 -4.58 -1.62
N ALA A 417 -10.18 -3.83 -0.95
CA ALA A 417 -10.60 -2.89 0.07
C ALA A 417 -11.57 -1.83 -0.49
N LEU A 418 -11.28 -1.27 -1.67
CA LEU A 418 -12.18 -0.34 -2.35
C LEU A 418 -13.50 -0.98 -2.82
N TYR A 419 -13.48 -2.25 -3.25
CA TYR A 419 -14.70 -3.02 -3.54
C TYR A 419 -15.57 -3.15 -2.28
N THR A 420 -14.96 -3.41 -1.12
CA THR A 420 -15.69 -3.59 0.13
C THR A 420 -16.31 -2.31 0.68
N GLU A 421 -15.79 -1.13 0.33
CA GLU A 421 -16.44 0.15 0.66
C GLU A 421 -17.84 0.25 0.04
N ARG A 422 -18.02 -0.20 -1.22
CA ARG A 422 -19.35 -0.30 -1.83
C ARG A 422 -20.17 -1.44 -1.25
N LEU A 423 -19.54 -2.59 -1.01
CA LEU A 423 -20.20 -3.73 -0.39
C LEU A 423 -20.85 -3.34 0.95
N ALA A 424 -20.21 -2.48 1.73
CA ALA A 424 -20.78 -1.98 2.99
C ALA A 424 -22.14 -1.26 2.82
N ASP A 425 -22.41 -0.62 1.67
CA ASP A 425 -23.73 -0.04 1.36
C ASP A 425 -24.76 -1.11 0.99
N GLU A 426 -24.33 -2.17 0.29
CA GLU A 426 -25.16 -3.35 0.01
C GLU A 426 -25.52 -4.09 1.31
N MET A 427 -24.57 -4.15 2.25
CA MET A 427 -24.71 -4.68 3.60
C MET A 427 -25.53 -3.77 4.55
N LYS A 428 -25.89 -2.55 4.11
CA LYS A 428 -26.63 -1.54 4.90
C LYS A 428 -25.90 -1.10 6.18
N LEU A 429 -24.58 -0.93 6.10
CA LEU A 429 -23.74 -0.58 7.24
C LEU A 429 -23.52 0.93 7.46
N TYR A 430 -23.70 1.74 6.42
CA TYR A 430 -23.53 3.19 6.52
C TYR A 430 -24.62 3.81 7.40
N SER A 431 -24.20 4.68 8.32
CA SER A 431 -25.11 5.28 9.31
C SER A 431 -26.05 6.31 8.71
N SER A 432 -25.66 6.98 7.63
CA SER A 432 -26.45 8.04 7.01
C SER A 432 -26.06 8.31 5.56
N ASP A 433 -26.85 9.14 4.88
CA ASP A 433 -26.49 9.64 3.55
C ASP A 433 -25.22 10.51 3.55
N LEU A 434 -24.83 11.11 4.69
CA LEU A 434 -23.54 11.78 4.83
C LEU A 434 -22.39 10.77 4.69
N ASP A 435 -22.51 9.59 5.32
CA ASP A 435 -21.50 8.54 5.27
C ASP A 435 -21.47 7.85 3.91
N ARG A 436 -22.65 7.64 3.29
CA ARG A 436 -22.75 7.12 1.92
C ARG A 436 -22.13 8.07 0.90
N LEU A 437 -22.35 9.38 1.05
CA LEU A 437 -21.68 10.38 0.22
C LEU A 437 -20.18 10.46 0.51
N GLY A 438 -19.76 10.22 1.76
CA GLY A 438 -18.36 10.05 2.12
C GLY A 438 -17.69 8.86 1.44
N MET A 439 -18.38 7.72 1.34
CA MET A 439 -17.93 6.56 0.56
C MET A 439 -17.79 6.90 -0.93
N LEU A 440 -18.75 7.63 -1.51
CA LEU A 440 -18.66 8.06 -2.91
C LEU A 440 -17.50 9.05 -3.12
N SER A 441 -17.27 9.95 -2.16
CA SER A 441 -16.11 10.85 -2.14
C SER A 441 -14.79 10.07 -2.05
N SER A 442 -14.70 9.04 -1.20
CA SER A 442 -13.53 8.15 -1.12
C SER A 442 -13.27 7.43 -2.44
N GLN A 443 -14.31 6.99 -3.15
CA GLN A 443 -14.16 6.43 -4.48
C GLN A 443 -13.80 7.47 -5.53
N ALA A 444 -14.36 8.69 -5.45
CA ALA A 444 -13.98 9.81 -6.32
C ALA A 444 -12.50 10.15 -6.14
N PHE A 445 -11.98 10.07 -4.90
CA PHE A 445 -10.56 10.19 -4.63
C PHE A 445 -9.73 9.11 -5.34
N ARG A 446 -10.16 7.84 -5.33
CA ARG A 446 -9.48 6.76 -6.07
C ARG A 446 -9.68 6.83 -7.59
N ALA A 447 -10.77 7.42 -8.08
CA ALA A 447 -10.95 7.74 -9.51
C ALA A 447 -10.01 8.88 -9.92
N ALA A 448 -9.92 9.93 -9.10
CA ALA A 448 -9.03 11.05 -9.31
C ALA A 448 -7.57 10.60 -9.36
N ARG A 449 -7.16 9.63 -8.53
CA ARG A 449 -5.83 9.00 -8.62
C ARG A 449 -5.48 8.49 -10.03
N LEU A 450 -6.44 7.94 -10.78
CA LEU A 450 -6.19 7.54 -12.18
C LEU A 450 -5.90 8.74 -13.08
N VAL A 451 -6.65 9.83 -12.89
CA VAL A 451 -6.55 11.07 -13.69
C VAL A 451 -5.28 11.84 -13.36
N VAL A 452 -4.99 12.06 -12.07
CA VAL A 452 -3.88 12.89 -11.62
C VAL A 452 -2.54 12.19 -11.79
N ASP A 453 -2.44 10.88 -11.53
CA ASP A 453 -1.18 10.14 -11.66
C ASP A 453 -0.74 10.11 -13.15
N THR A 454 -1.66 9.75 -14.05
CA THR A 454 -1.41 9.79 -15.51
C THR A 454 -1.21 11.22 -16.02
N GLY A 455 -2.00 12.15 -15.48
CA GLY A 455 -1.91 13.59 -15.68
C GLY A 455 -0.50 14.09 -15.47
N ILE A 456 0.04 13.84 -14.28
CA ILE A 456 1.39 14.25 -13.86
C ILE A 456 2.44 13.55 -14.73
N HIS A 457 2.39 12.22 -14.82
CA HIS A 457 3.54 11.47 -15.30
C HIS A 457 3.68 11.44 -16.82
N VAL A 458 2.59 11.58 -17.58
CA VAL A 458 2.63 11.47 -19.06
C VAL A 458 1.89 12.61 -19.77
N LEU A 459 0.82 13.17 -19.18
CA LEU A 459 -0.03 14.16 -19.86
C LEU A 459 0.31 15.62 -19.49
N GLY A 460 1.42 15.85 -18.79
CA GLY A 460 1.99 17.18 -18.58
C GLY A 460 1.28 18.04 -17.53
N TRP A 461 0.49 17.44 -16.63
CA TRP A 461 -0.11 18.20 -15.53
C TRP A 461 0.95 18.65 -14.53
N SER A 462 0.79 19.88 -14.08
CA SER A 462 1.53 20.41 -12.93
C SER A 462 0.98 19.82 -11.62
N ARG A 463 1.82 19.88 -10.58
CA ARG A 463 1.42 19.58 -9.20
C ARG A 463 0.17 20.36 -8.77
N GLN A 464 0.06 21.63 -9.15
CA GLN A 464 -1.08 22.46 -8.75
C GLN A 464 -2.38 22.03 -9.44
N GLN A 465 -2.33 21.68 -10.74
CA GLN A 465 -3.49 21.13 -11.45
C GLN A 465 -3.99 19.83 -10.81
N ALA A 466 -3.08 18.94 -10.38
CA ALA A 466 -3.46 17.73 -9.66
C ALA A 466 -4.14 18.03 -8.32
N ILE A 467 -3.60 18.98 -7.53
CA ILE A 467 -4.19 19.41 -6.25
C ILE A 467 -5.59 19.98 -6.47
N ASP A 468 -5.75 20.89 -7.43
CA ASP A 468 -7.02 21.56 -7.68
C ASP A 468 -8.09 20.57 -8.16
N TYR A 469 -7.70 19.63 -9.04
CA TYR A 469 -8.59 18.57 -9.49
C TYR A 469 -9.11 17.71 -8.33
N MET A 470 -8.25 17.29 -7.41
CA MET A 470 -8.71 16.47 -6.27
C MET A 470 -9.58 17.26 -5.29
N LEU A 471 -9.31 18.55 -5.07
CA LEU A 471 -10.09 19.38 -4.15
C LEU A 471 -11.50 19.69 -4.65
N GLU A 472 -11.69 19.75 -5.96
CA GLU A 472 -12.98 19.94 -6.63
C GLU A 472 -13.89 18.71 -6.52
N HIS A 473 -13.30 17.51 -6.46
CA HIS A 473 -14.04 16.24 -6.57
C HIS A 473 -14.16 15.44 -5.27
N THR A 474 -13.56 15.90 -4.16
CA THR A 474 -13.48 15.12 -2.91
C THR A 474 -13.70 15.97 -1.66
N THR A 475 -14.02 15.31 -0.54
CA THR A 475 -14.13 15.88 0.81
C THR A 475 -12.80 15.93 1.56
N GLU A 476 -11.69 15.50 0.95
CA GLU A 476 -10.37 15.41 1.60
C GLU A 476 -9.79 16.78 1.92
N SER A 477 -9.08 16.90 3.05
CA SER A 477 -8.45 18.16 3.45
C SER A 477 -7.41 18.62 2.44
N ARG A 478 -7.12 19.93 2.39
CA ARG A 478 -6.09 20.47 1.50
C ARG A 478 -4.71 19.88 1.81
N ASP A 479 -4.40 19.69 3.08
CA ASP A 479 -3.11 19.15 3.51
C ASP A 479 -2.98 17.67 3.11
N ASP A 480 -4.06 16.89 3.24
CA ASP A 480 -4.10 15.49 2.80
C ASP A 480 -3.94 15.39 1.27
N VAL A 481 -4.66 16.22 0.49
CA VAL A 481 -4.51 16.27 -0.98
C VAL A 481 -3.09 16.65 -1.40
N ILE A 482 -2.48 17.63 -0.71
CA ILE A 482 -1.09 18.03 -0.98
C ILE A 482 -0.13 16.86 -0.74
N ALA A 483 -0.24 16.20 0.43
CA ALA A 483 0.62 15.08 0.79
C ALA A 483 0.47 13.91 -0.20
N GLU A 484 -0.75 13.64 -0.63
CA GLU A 484 -1.06 12.57 -1.57
C GLU A 484 -0.57 12.88 -2.99
N VAL A 485 -0.73 14.11 -3.50
CA VAL A 485 -0.14 14.50 -4.79
C VAL A 485 1.39 14.40 -4.75
N ASP A 486 2.03 14.82 -3.66
CA ASP A 486 3.48 14.68 -3.49
C ASP A 486 3.91 13.21 -3.45
N ARG A 487 3.09 12.31 -2.89
CA ARG A 487 3.29 10.86 -2.96
C ARG A 487 3.20 10.35 -4.40
N TYR A 488 2.20 10.76 -5.17
CA TYR A 488 2.02 10.27 -6.55
C TYR A 488 3.23 10.62 -7.42
N ILE A 489 3.75 11.85 -7.28
CA ILE A 489 4.94 12.35 -7.98
C ILE A 489 6.18 11.44 -7.81
N ILE A 490 6.38 10.85 -6.63
CA ILE A 490 7.56 10.02 -6.32
C ILE A 490 7.30 8.52 -6.33
N TYR A 491 6.03 8.11 -6.41
CA TYR A 491 5.63 6.70 -6.45
C TYR A 491 4.70 6.41 -7.63
N PRO A 492 5.20 6.58 -8.86
CA PRO A 492 4.40 6.57 -10.09
C PRO A 492 3.63 5.26 -10.26
N GLY A 493 2.38 5.34 -10.70
CA GLY A 493 1.56 4.19 -11.08
C GLY A 493 0.90 3.48 -9.90
N GLN A 494 1.44 3.58 -8.68
CA GLN A 494 0.88 2.90 -7.51
C GLN A 494 -0.54 3.38 -7.19
N ALA A 495 -0.79 4.68 -7.28
CA ALA A 495 -2.09 5.27 -7.00
C ALA A 495 -3.21 4.73 -7.93
N THR A 496 -2.84 4.22 -9.10
CA THR A 496 -3.80 3.70 -10.08
C THR A 496 -4.34 2.31 -9.72
N SER A 497 -3.62 1.53 -8.90
CA SER A 497 -3.95 0.13 -8.64
C SER A 497 -5.29 -0.04 -7.91
N TYR A 498 -5.66 0.92 -7.06
CA TYR A 498 -6.88 0.91 -6.25
C TYR A 498 -8.13 0.76 -7.12
N MET A 499 -8.37 1.73 -7.99
CA MET A 499 -9.58 1.74 -8.83
C MET A 499 -9.50 0.69 -9.93
N LEU A 500 -8.33 0.50 -10.56
CA LEU A 500 -8.18 -0.53 -11.60
C LEU A 500 -8.47 -1.94 -11.06
N GLY A 501 -7.95 -2.25 -9.87
CA GLY A 501 -8.20 -3.52 -9.20
C GLY A 501 -9.67 -3.72 -8.82
N MET A 502 -10.30 -2.68 -8.25
CA MET A 502 -11.72 -2.70 -7.87
C MET A 502 -12.62 -2.92 -9.09
N LEU A 503 -12.32 -2.29 -10.22
CA LEU A 503 -13.05 -2.46 -11.47
C LEU A 503 -12.95 -3.90 -12.01
N GLU A 504 -11.78 -4.54 -11.94
CA GLU A 504 -11.63 -5.94 -12.36
C GLU A 504 -12.36 -6.90 -11.40
N ILE A 505 -12.36 -6.64 -10.09
CA ILE A 505 -13.12 -7.44 -9.11
C ILE A 505 -14.64 -7.29 -9.36
N ARG A 506 -15.13 -6.07 -9.61
CA ARG A 506 -16.53 -5.83 -9.98
C ARG A 506 -16.90 -6.52 -11.27
N LYS A 507 -16.06 -6.42 -12.30
CA LYS A 507 -16.26 -7.12 -13.58
C LYS A 507 -16.32 -8.64 -13.40
N ALA A 508 -15.51 -9.20 -12.51
CA ALA A 508 -15.56 -10.61 -12.15
C ALA A 508 -16.89 -10.97 -11.47
N ARG A 509 -17.35 -10.15 -10.53
CA ARG A 509 -18.66 -10.31 -9.87
C ARG A 509 -19.82 -10.23 -10.85
N ASP A 510 -19.90 -9.16 -11.65
CA ASP A 510 -20.95 -8.94 -12.64
C ASP A 510 -21.04 -10.12 -13.63
N GLY A 511 -19.88 -10.63 -14.06
CA GLY A 511 -19.80 -11.81 -14.92
C GLY A 511 -20.34 -13.08 -14.26
N ALA A 512 -20.01 -13.31 -12.98
CA ALA A 512 -20.51 -14.45 -12.22
C ALA A 512 -22.00 -14.36 -11.92
N GLU A 513 -22.51 -13.18 -11.52
CA GLU A 513 -23.93 -12.91 -11.33
C GLU A 513 -24.73 -13.19 -12.60
N LYS A 514 -24.24 -12.70 -13.75
CA LYS A 514 -24.87 -12.96 -15.05
C LYS A 514 -24.87 -14.45 -15.43
N ALA A 515 -23.77 -15.16 -15.18
CA ALA A 515 -23.64 -16.57 -15.54
C ALA A 515 -24.48 -17.50 -14.66
N LEU A 516 -24.58 -17.21 -13.36
CA LEU A 516 -25.26 -18.06 -12.38
C LEU A 516 -26.73 -17.66 -12.16
N GLY A 517 -27.09 -16.40 -12.45
CA GLY A 517 -28.44 -15.87 -12.26
C GLY A 517 -28.93 -16.11 -10.82
N PRO A 518 -30.12 -16.69 -10.62
CA PRO A 518 -30.64 -16.99 -9.28
C PRO A 518 -29.79 -17.94 -8.43
N LYS A 519 -28.81 -18.65 -9.02
CA LYS A 519 -27.88 -19.53 -8.29
C LYS A 519 -26.66 -18.79 -7.75
N PHE A 520 -26.48 -17.51 -8.08
CA PHE A 520 -25.35 -16.73 -7.58
C PHE A 520 -25.45 -16.61 -6.05
N ASP A 521 -24.37 -16.99 -5.37
CA ASP A 521 -24.20 -16.82 -3.94
C ASP A 521 -23.02 -15.88 -3.68
N ILE A 522 -23.31 -14.73 -3.06
CA ILE A 522 -22.32 -13.71 -2.74
C ILE A 522 -21.24 -14.23 -1.78
N LYS A 523 -21.59 -15.13 -0.84
CA LYS A 523 -20.63 -15.74 0.08
C LYS A 523 -19.65 -16.61 -0.68
N ALA A 524 -20.18 -17.45 -1.57
CA ALA A 524 -19.35 -18.31 -2.41
C ALA A 524 -18.42 -17.48 -3.31
N PHE A 525 -18.90 -16.39 -3.91
CA PHE A 525 -18.07 -15.46 -4.67
C PHE A 525 -16.92 -14.89 -3.84
N HIS A 526 -17.20 -14.32 -2.67
CA HIS A 526 -16.16 -13.76 -1.80
C HIS A 526 -15.14 -14.80 -1.35
N ASP A 527 -15.59 -16.01 -0.99
CA ASP A 527 -14.68 -17.10 -0.63
C ASP A 527 -13.74 -17.45 -1.79
N ARG A 528 -14.25 -17.47 -3.04
CA ARG A 528 -13.42 -17.72 -4.23
C ARG A 528 -12.44 -16.58 -4.52
N VAL A 529 -12.79 -15.34 -4.20
CA VAL A 529 -11.87 -14.21 -4.35
C VAL A 529 -10.72 -14.34 -3.35
N LEU A 530 -11.02 -14.65 -2.10
CA LEU A 530 -10.07 -14.60 -0.99
C LEU A 530 -9.21 -15.85 -0.82
N GLU A 531 -9.56 -16.97 -1.46
CA GLU A 531 -8.99 -18.27 -1.11
C GLU A 531 -7.50 -18.46 -1.43
N ASP A 532 -6.94 -17.72 -2.37
CA ASP A 532 -5.55 -17.89 -2.82
C ASP A 532 -4.58 -16.86 -2.22
N GLY A 533 -5.06 -15.96 -1.36
CA GLY A 533 -4.30 -14.79 -0.93
C GLY A 533 -4.17 -13.74 -2.04
N ALA A 534 -3.12 -12.92 -2.00
CA ALA A 534 -2.89 -11.90 -3.02
C ALA A 534 -2.55 -12.54 -4.37
N VAL A 535 -3.43 -12.38 -5.35
CA VAL A 535 -3.28 -12.91 -6.72
C VAL A 535 -3.31 -11.77 -7.76
N PRO A 536 -2.74 -11.96 -8.97
CA PRO A 536 -2.93 -11.00 -10.05
C PRO A 536 -4.41 -10.83 -10.41
N VAL A 537 -4.88 -9.59 -10.58
CA VAL A 537 -6.33 -9.32 -10.75
C VAL A 537 -6.91 -9.92 -12.04
N ILE A 538 -6.09 -10.00 -13.10
CA ILE A 538 -6.51 -10.66 -14.35
C ILE A 538 -6.69 -12.16 -14.13
N PHE A 539 -5.77 -12.81 -13.40
CA PHE A 539 -5.91 -14.21 -13.01
C PHE A 539 -7.16 -14.42 -12.15
N LEU A 540 -7.42 -13.53 -11.18
CA LEU A 540 -8.62 -13.59 -10.35
C LEU A 540 -9.89 -13.56 -11.19
N ARG A 541 -10.01 -12.61 -12.13
CA ARG A 541 -11.18 -12.51 -13.00
C ARG A 541 -11.42 -13.79 -13.79
N ASP A 542 -10.37 -14.32 -14.41
CA ASP A 542 -10.47 -15.52 -15.24
C ASP A 542 -10.79 -16.76 -14.39
N LYS A 543 -10.23 -16.84 -13.17
CA LYS A 543 -10.57 -17.86 -12.17
C LYS A 543 -12.06 -17.82 -11.80
N ILE A 544 -12.61 -16.64 -11.51
CA ILE A 544 -14.03 -16.48 -11.16
C ILE A 544 -14.93 -16.85 -12.35
N ALA A 545 -14.58 -16.42 -13.56
CA ALA A 545 -15.33 -16.77 -14.77
C ALA A 545 -15.36 -18.30 -14.97
N LYS A 546 -14.23 -18.98 -14.78
CA LYS A 546 -14.17 -20.45 -14.83
C LYS A 546 -15.03 -21.09 -13.75
N TRP A 547 -14.94 -20.63 -12.50
CA TRP A 547 -15.76 -21.14 -11.40
C TRP A 547 -17.26 -21.02 -11.70
N ALA A 548 -17.69 -19.86 -12.19
CA ALA A 548 -19.09 -19.63 -12.54
C ALA A 548 -19.57 -20.54 -13.69
N ALA A 549 -18.73 -20.76 -14.71
CA ALA A 549 -19.03 -21.69 -15.80
C ALA A 549 -19.14 -23.15 -15.33
N ASP A 550 -18.22 -23.59 -14.47
CA ASP A 550 -18.23 -24.95 -13.91
C ASP A 550 -19.50 -25.18 -13.05
N GLN A 551 -19.90 -24.20 -12.24
CA GLN A 551 -21.12 -24.25 -11.43
C GLN A 551 -22.41 -24.20 -12.27
N ALA A 552 -22.42 -23.45 -13.37
CA ALA A 552 -23.55 -23.42 -14.30
C ALA A 552 -23.71 -24.75 -15.06
N GLY A 553 -22.60 -25.41 -15.38
CA GLY A 553 -22.53 -26.69 -16.11
C GLY A 553 -22.77 -27.94 -15.27
N ALA A 554 -22.57 -27.87 -13.96
CA ALA A 554 -22.91 -28.96 -13.03
C ALA A 554 -24.44 -29.18 -12.99
N ARG A 555 -24.91 -30.14 -13.77
CA ARG A 555 -26.29 -30.66 -13.79
C ARG A 555 -26.33 -32.08 -13.25
#